data_AF-A0A2D6DKF0-F1
#
_entry.id   AF-A0A2D6DKF0-F1
#
_cell.length_a   1.000
_cell.length_b   1.000
_cell.length_c   1.000
_cell.angle_alpha   90.00
_cell.angle_beta   90.00
_cell.angle_gamma   90.00
#
_symmetry.space_group_name_H-M   'P 1'
#
loop_
_entity.id
_entity.type
_entity.pdbx_description
1 polymer ?
#
loop_
_entity_poly.entity_id
_entity_poly.type
_entity_poly.pdbx_seq_one_letter_code
_entity_poly.pdbx_strand_id
1 'polypeptide(L)' 'MESRTRSLLKAISWRITATLTTMIIAYVITGQIDAALAIGSIEFFLKFVIYYVHERAWLKIKIGQPVGQSQANT' A
#
# COMPACT_ATOMS: atom_id res chain seq x y z
N MET A 1 11.12 11.60 18.28
CA MET A 1 10.96 10.26 17.70
C MET A 1 9.56 10.18 17.10
N GLU A 2 9.42 10.40 15.79
CA GLU A 2 8.13 10.24 15.13
C GLU A 2 7.81 8.74 15.15
N SER A 3 6.87 8.35 16.01
CA SER A 3 6.61 6.94 16.29
C SER A 3 6.10 6.29 15.01
N ARG A 4 6.79 5.22 14.54
CA ARG A 4 6.45 4.42 13.35
C ARG A 4 4.95 4.14 13.23
N THR A 5 4.26 4.03 14.37
CA THR A 5 2.81 3.87 14.50
C THR A 5 1.99 5.03 13.92
N ARG A 6 2.41 6.29 14.08
CA ARG A 6 1.70 7.45 13.51
C ARG A 6 1.80 7.49 11.99
N SER A 7 2.96 7.15 11.43
CA SER A 7 3.15 7.04 9.97
C SER A 7 2.33 5.89 9.38
N LEU A 8 2.24 4.74 10.07
CA LEU A 8 1.37 3.63 9.67
C LEU A 8 -0.12 4.01 9.69
N LEU A 9 -0.58 4.66 10.75
CA LEU A 9 -1.97 5.14 10.85
C LEU A 9 -2.31 6.14 9.74
N LYS A 10 -1.39 7.06 9.44
CA LYS A 10 -1.55 8.04 8.35
C LYS A 10 -1.61 7.36 6.98
N ALA A 11 -0.78 6.34 6.74
CA ALA A 11 -0.80 5.56 5.52
C ALA A 11 -2.10 4.76 5.34
N ILE A 12 -2.63 4.18 6.42
CA ILE A 12 -3.91 3.46 6.41
C ILE A 12 -5.06 4.42 6.13
N SER A 13 -5.12 5.57 6.81
CA SER A 13 -6.13 6.61 6.53
C SER A 13 -6.09 7.04 5.07
N TRP A 14 -4.90 7.31 4.53
CA TRP A 14 -4.74 7.71 3.13
C TRP A 14 -5.22 6.63 2.16
N ARG A 15 -4.96 5.35 2.47
CA ARG A 15 -5.43 4.24 1.64
C ARG A 15 -6.94 4.14 1.61
N ILE A 16 -7.60 4.26 2.77
CA ILE A 16 -9.06 4.22 2.88
C ILE A 16 -9.67 5.36 2.06
N THR A 17 -9.18 6.59 2.26
CA THR A 17 -9.64 7.77 1.50
C THR A 17 -9.47 7.58 0.00
N ALA A 18 -8.35 7.04 -0.46
CA ALA A 18 -8.09 6.80 -1.88
C ALA A 18 -9.09 5.80 -2.49
N THR A 19 -9.30 4.64 -1.85
CA THR A 19 -10.29 3.64 -2.33
C THR A 19 -11.72 4.19 -2.36
N LEU A 20 -12.11 4.94 -1.32
CA LEU A 20 -13.42 5.59 -1.27
C LEU A 20 -13.58 6.61 -2.39
N THR A 21 -12.55 7.39 -2.66
CA THR A 21 -12.56 8.39 -3.74
C THR A 21 -12.76 7.72 -5.09
N THR A 22 -12.06 6.61 -5.38
CA THR A 22 -12.26 5.87 -6.63
C THR A 22 -13.66 5.29 -6.76
N MET A 23 -14.20 4.70 -5.68
CA MET A 23 -15.58 4.19 -5.69
C MET A 23 -16.60 5.31 -5.95
N ILE A 24 -16.42 6.47 -5.34
CA ILE A 24 -17.30 7.64 -5.55
C ILE A 24 -17.16 8.16 -6.99
N ILE A 25 -15.94 8.31 -7.51
CA ILE A 25 -15.71 8.74 -8.89
C ILE A 25 -16.32 7.75 -9.88
N ALA A 26 -16.13 6.45 -9.67
CA ALA A 26 -16.71 5.40 -10.48
C ALA A 26 -18.25 5.46 -10.48
N TYR A 27 -18.85 5.68 -9.30
CA TYR A 27 -20.29 5.85 -9.18
C TYR A 27 -20.80 7.10 -9.90
N VAL A 28 -20.13 8.24 -9.73
CA VAL A 28 -20.50 9.52 -10.36
C VAL A 28 -20.40 9.46 -11.88
N ILE A 29 -19.37 8.78 -12.41
CA ILE A 29 -19.18 8.66 -13.87
C ILE A 29 -20.20 7.69 -14.48
N THR A 30 -20.43 6.53 -13.84
CA THR A 30 -21.21 5.46 -14.46
C THR A 30 -22.69 5.50 -14.11
N GLY A 31 -23.06 6.12 -12.97
CA GLY A 31 -24.43 6.17 -12.45
C GLY A 31 -25.00 4.81 -12.04
N GLN A 32 -24.20 3.74 -12.11
CA GLN A 32 -24.60 2.37 -11.85
C GLN A 32 -23.75 1.77 -10.72
N ILE A 33 -24.41 1.19 -9.73
CA ILE A 33 -23.76 0.58 -8.56
C ILE A 33 -22.86 -0.59 -8.98
N ASP A 34 -23.30 -1.39 -9.94
CA ASP A 34 -22.54 -2.57 -10.41
C ASP A 34 -21.17 -2.20 -10.98
N ALA A 35 -21.09 -1.09 -11.73
CA ALA A 35 -19.83 -0.60 -12.27
C ALA A 35 -18.90 -0.05 -11.17
N ALA A 36 -19.45 0.68 -10.19
CA ALA A 36 -18.67 1.15 -9.05
C ALA A 36 -18.10 -0.01 -8.21
N LEU A 37 -18.89 -1.08 -8.04
CA LEU A 37 -18.47 -2.30 -7.37
C LEU A 37 -17.39 -3.05 -8.16
N ALA A 38 -17.53 -3.15 -9.49
CA ALA A 38 -16.53 -3.76 -10.36
C ALA A 38 -15.21 -2.99 -10.31
N ILE A 39 -15.25 -1.66 -10.44
CA ILE A 39 -14.06 -0.81 -10.40
C ILE A 39 -13.39 -0.87 -9.02
N GLY A 40 -14.16 -0.78 -7.93
CA GLY A 40 -13.64 -0.91 -6.57
C GLY A 40 -12.99 -2.28 -6.32
N SER A 41 -13.59 -3.35 -6.83
CA SER A 41 -13.04 -4.71 -6.74
C SER A 41 -11.73 -4.84 -7.50
N ILE A 42 -11.68 -4.35 -8.75
CA ILE A 42 -10.46 -4.36 -9.57
C ILE A 42 -9.36 -3.54 -8.90
N GLU A 43 -9.66 -2.35 -8.37
CA GLU A 43 -8.67 -1.51 -7.69
C GLU A 43 -8.09 -2.22 -6.46
N PHE A 44 -8.94 -2.89 -5.68
CA PHE A 44 -8.49 -3.68 -4.52
C PHE A 44 -7.52 -4.79 -4.94
N PHE A 45 -7.89 -5.59 -5.94
CA PHE A 45 -7.02 -6.65 -6.46
C PHE A 45 -5.71 -6.10 -7.06
N LEU A 46 -5.78 -5.00 -7.79
CA LEU A 46 -4.61 -4.37 -8.39
C LEU A 46 -3.63 -3.87 -7.32
N LYS A 47 -4.15 -3.27 -6.23
CA LYS A 47 -3.32 -2.85 -5.08
C LYS A 47 -2.64 -4.03 -4.41
N PHE A 48 -3.32 -5.17 -4.29
CA PHE A 48 -2.75 -6.39 -3.74
C PHE A 48 -1.59 -6.90 -4.62
N VAL A 49 -1.81 -6.99 -5.94
CA VAL A 49 -0.78 -7.42 -6.90
C VAL A 49 0.41 -6.46 -6.91
N ILE A 50 0.16 -5.15 -6.98
CA ILE A 50 1.22 -4.14 -6.95
C ILE A 50 1.99 -4.19 -5.63
N TYR A 51 1.31 -4.36 -4.50
CA TYR A 51 1.99 -4.50 -3.20
C TYR A 51 2.89 -5.73 -3.18
N TYR A 52 2.40 -6.88 -3.64
CA TYR A 52 3.18 -8.11 -3.72
C TYR A 52 4.41 -7.94 -4.62
N VAL A 53 4.23 -7.37 -5.81
CA VAL A 53 5.33 -7.09 -6.75
C VAL A 53 6.31 -6.08 -6.15
N HIS A 54 5.82 -5.03 -5.49
CA HIS A 54 6.64 -4.02 -4.83
C HIS A 54 7.48 -4.64 -3.70
N GLU A 55 6.88 -5.45 -2.83
CA GLU A 55 7.59 -6.17 -1.78
C GLU A 55 8.62 -7.13 -2.38
N ARG A 56 8.27 -7.86 -3.44
CA ARG A 56 9.18 -8.76 -4.15
C ARG A 56 10.33 -8.01 -4.85
N ALA A 57 10.04 -6.85 -5.41
CA ALA A 57 11.04 -5.96 -6.01
C ALA A 57 11.97 -5.40 -4.94
N TRP A 58 11.46 -5.02 -3.77
CA TRP A 58 12.26 -4.61 -2.61
C TRP A 58 13.16 -5.74 -2.12
N LEU A 59 12.67 -6.98 -2.05
CA LEU A 59 13.50 -8.14 -1.70
C LEU A 59 14.62 -8.40 -2.71
N LYS A 60 14.41 -8.07 -4.00
CA LYS A 60 15.46 -8.12 -5.03
C LYS A 60 16.43 -6.95 -4.94
N ILE A 61 15.94 -5.79 -4.52
CA ILE A 61 16.75 -4.59 -4.24
C ILE A 61 17.35 -4.77 -2.83
N LYS A 62 18.39 -5.61 -2.72
CA LYS A 62 19.27 -5.63 -1.54
C LYS A 62 20.04 -4.30 -1.46
N ILE A 63 19.39 -3.25 -0.98
CA ILE A 63 20.09 -2.05 -0.51
C ILE A 63 20.66 -2.39 0.87
N GLY A 64 21.96 -2.70 0.87
CA GLY A 64 22.88 -2.59 1.99
C GLY A 64 22.40 -3.16 3.32
N GLN A 65 22.50 -4.48 3.51
CA GLN A 65 22.84 -4.96 4.85
C GLN A 65 24.24 -4.43 5.17
N PRO A 66 24.47 -3.69 6.27
CA PRO A 66 25.82 -3.60 6.81
C PRO A 66 26.20 -5.02 7.22
N VAL A 67 27.04 -5.66 6.40
CA VAL A 67 27.71 -6.90 6.74
C VAL A 67 28.61 -6.59 7.95
N GLY A 68 28.16 -7.00 9.13
CA GLY A 68 28.97 -7.12 10.34
C GLY A 68 29.45 -5.81 10.97
N GLN A 69 28.84 -5.41 12.08
CA GLN A 69 29.60 -4.80 13.17
C GLN A 69 29.29 -5.50 14.50
N SER A 70 30.09 -6.54 14.71
CA SER A 70 30.75 -6.90 15.96
C SER A 70 29.88 -7.22 17.18
N GLN A 71 29.64 -8.53 17.33
CA GLN A 71 29.83 -9.23 18.60
C GLN A 71 31.29 -9.04 19.10
N ALA A 72 31.65 -7.82 19.52
CA ALA A 72 32.88 -7.55 20.25
C ALA A 72 32.65 -6.34 21.16
N ASN A 73 32.12 -6.58 22.35
CA ASN A 73 32.66 -6.00 23.56
C ASN A 73 32.25 -6.87 24.73
N THR A 74 33.27 -7.58 25.22
CA THR A 74 33.39 -8.22 26.52
C THR A 74 33.29 -7.18 27.64
#